data_AF-A0A0G4J145-F1
#
_entry.id   AF-A0A0G4J145-F1
#
_cell.length_a   1.000
_cell.length_b   1.000
_cell.length_c   1.000
_cell.angle_alpha   90.00
_cell.angle_beta   90.00
_cell.angle_gamma   90.00
#
_symmetry.space_group_name_H-M   'P 1'
#
loop_
_entity.id
_entity.type
_entity.pdbx_description
1 polymer ?
#
loop_
_entity_poly.entity_id
_entity_poly.type
_entity_poly.pdbx_seq_one_letter_code
_entity_poly.pdbx_strand_id
1 'polypeptide(L)'
;MLPVRGCRLRQRADEMDGGAPVDGRSHQEVHQGRHACACDIRYRGHDRPDQWASVDGPFNLLVASNLSHLAPDMNLVPDAKIDDGFVHLGVGRGLTRTAMLGMLAFEVEHGRHVARDGLSLQACSEIELIPMRRSLCDIDGERYAFGSVRCLARPGAAQLILGHQAHKPL
;
A
#
# COMPACT_ATOMS: atom_id res chain seq x y z
N MET A 1 7.92 -11.00 21.88
CA MET A 1 8.36 -11.21 20.49
C MET A 1 7.44 -12.26 19.87
N LEU A 2 6.38 -11.83 19.19
CA LEU A 2 5.40 -12.71 18.55
C LEU A 2 5.70 -12.74 17.04
N PRO A 3 5.67 -13.90 16.39
CA PRO A 3 5.97 -14.00 14.96
C PRO A 3 4.84 -13.41 14.13
N VAL A 4 5.18 -12.43 13.29
CA VAL A 4 4.28 -11.89 12.26
C VAL A 4 4.00 -13.03 11.27
N ARG A 5 2.74 -13.43 11.14
CA ARG A 5 2.34 -14.50 10.21
C ARG A 5 2.62 -14.05 8.78
N GLY A 6 3.58 -14.71 8.14
CA GLY A 6 3.97 -14.47 6.75
C GLY A 6 2.80 -14.65 5.80
N CYS A 7 2.48 -13.58 5.07
CA CYS A 7 1.66 -13.64 3.87
C CYS A 7 2.41 -14.50 2.84
N ARG A 8 1.82 -15.60 2.37
CA ARG A 8 2.45 -16.48 1.37
C ARG A 8 2.53 -15.77 0.03
N LEU A 9 3.73 -15.33 -0.32
CA LEU A 9 4.14 -14.90 -1.65
C LEU A 9 4.03 -16.09 -2.62
N ARG A 10 3.33 -15.93 -3.74
CA ARG A 10 3.43 -16.85 -4.87
C ARG A 10 4.41 -16.25 -5.87
N GLN A 11 5.47 -17.00 -6.18
CA GLN A 11 6.29 -16.75 -7.37
C GLN A 11 5.49 -17.28 -8.57
N ARG A 12 5.18 -16.43 -9.56
CA ARG A 12 4.66 -16.91 -10.84
C ARG A 12 5.82 -17.27 -11.75
N ALA A 13 5.79 -18.50 -12.25
CA ALA A 13 6.55 -18.94 -13.41
C ALA A 13 5.74 -18.63 -14.68
N ASP A 14 6.44 -18.22 -15.74
CA ASP A 14 5.91 -17.94 -17.06
C ASP A 14 5.46 -19.22 -17.76
N GLU A 15 4.21 -19.26 -18.24
CA GLU A 15 3.77 -20.21 -19.27
C GLU A 15 2.78 -19.52 -20.23
N MET A 16 3.14 -19.50 -21.52
CA MET A 16 2.27 -19.16 -22.65
C MET A 16 1.75 -20.46 -23.27
N ASP A 17 0.45 -20.56 -23.58
CA ASP A 17 -0.10 -20.89 -24.91
C ASP A 17 -1.66 -20.95 -24.93
N GLY A 18 -2.25 -20.50 -26.04
CA GLY A 18 -3.32 -21.20 -26.77
C GLY A 18 -4.80 -21.10 -26.38
N GLY A 19 -5.57 -20.32 -27.15
CA GLY A 19 -6.86 -20.77 -27.73
C GLY A 19 -8.19 -20.34 -27.08
N ALA A 20 -9.00 -19.56 -27.81
CA ALA A 20 -10.42 -19.29 -27.54
C ALA A 20 -11.35 -20.33 -28.23
N PRO A 21 -12.58 -20.56 -27.73
CA PRO A 21 -13.73 -19.94 -28.40
C PRO A 21 -14.92 -19.48 -27.50
N VAL A 22 -15.73 -18.59 -28.11
CA VAL A 22 -17.06 -18.02 -27.79
C VAL A 22 -18.13 -19.12 -27.55
N ASP A 23 -19.30 -19.00 -26.90
CA ASP A 23 -20.26 -17.93 -26.56
C ASP A 23 -21.21 -18.48 -25.46
N GLY A 24 -21.89 -17.64 -24.69
CA GLY A 24 -22.88 -18.11 -23.71
C GLY A 24 -23.26 -17.10 -22.63
N ARG A 25 -24.12 -16.14 -22.98
CA ARG A 25 -24.68 -15.16 -22.04
C ARG A 25 -25.42 -15.84 -20.89
N SER A 26 -24.93 -15.67 -19.67
CA SER A 26 -25.72 -15.79 -18.44
C SER A 26 -25.84 -14.41 -17.80
N HIS A 27 -27.07 -13.91 -17.73
CA HIS A 27 -27.48 -12.72 -16.99
C HIS A 27 -27.16 -12.86 -15.49
N GLN A 28 -25.90 -12.61 -15.10
CA GLN A 28 -25.52 -12.42 -13.70
C GLN A 28 -24.23 -11.60 -13.60
N GLU A 29 -24.13 -10.54 -14.40
CA GLU A 29 -23.10 -9.51 -14.23
C GLU A 29 -23.75 -8.18 -13.93
N VAL A 30 -22.97 -7.27 -13.35
CA VAL A 30 -23.33 -5.91 -12.93
C VAL A 30 -23.91 -5.79 -11.52
N HIS A 31 -23.17 -6.23 -10.48
CA HIS A 31 -23.13 -5.52 -9.18
C HIS A 31 -21.87 -5.81 -8.30
N GLN A 32 -20.80 -6.38 -8.86
CA GLN A 32 -19.53 -6.57 -8.14
C GLN A 32 -18.40 -5.77 -8.80
N GLY A 33 -17.62 -5.00 -8.02
CA GLY A 33 -16.25 -4.64 -8.40
C GLY A 33 -15.91 -3.20 -8.80
N ARG A 34 -16.76 -2.18 -8.60
CA ARG A 34 -16.43 -0.80 -9.01
C ARG A 34 -15.38 -0.07 -8.16
N HIS A 35 -15.00 -0.58 -6.99
CA HIS A 35 -14.16 0.15 -6.02
C HIS A 35 -12.78 -0.46 -5.77
N ALA A 36 -12.35 -1.43 -6.58
CA ALA A 36 -11.03 -2.01 -6.48
C ALA A 36 -9.99 -1.22 -7.28
N CYS A 37 -8.88 -0.84 -6.65
CA CYS A 37 -7.67 -0.44 -7.37
C CYS A 37 -7.05 -1.70 -8.01
N ALA A 38 -6.86 -1.66 -9.33
CA ALA A 38 -6.13 -2.67 -10.08
C ALA A 38 -4.77 -2.07 -10.45
N CYS A 39 -3.74 -2.47 -9.72
CA CYS A 39 -2.39 -1.95 -9.82
C CYS A 39 -1.41 -3.12 -9.67
N ASP A 40 -0.41 -3.21 -10.54
CA ASP A 40 0.75 -4.06 -10.28
C ASP A 40 1.69 -3.29 -9.35
N ILE A 41 1.94 -3.88 -8.19
CA ILE A 41 2.77 -3.26 -7.15
C ILE A 41 4.01 -4.12 -6.97
N ARG A 42 5.18 -3.48 -7.11
CA ARG A 42 6.47 -4.05 -6.75
C ARG A 42 7.15 -3.20 -5.71
N TYR A 43 7.90 -3.80 -4.80
CA TYR A 43 8.64 -3.08 -3.79
C TYR A 43 9.93 -3.81 -3.40
N ARG A 44 10.86 -3.07 -2.81
CA ARG A 44 12.06 -3.59 -2.15
C ARG A 44 11.95 -3.31 -0.66
N GLY A 45 11.64 -4.35 0.11
CA GLY A 45 11.46 -4.25 1.56
C GLY A 45 12.76 -3.93 2.29
N HIS A 46 12.67 -3.32 3.47
CA HIS A 46 13.83 -3.05 4.32
C HIS A 46 14.60 -4.32 4.69
N ASP A 47 13.90 -5.44 4.88
CA ASP A 47 14.49 -6.74 5.20
C ASP A 47 15.16 -7.42 3.99
N ARG A 48 14.78 -7.03 2.78
CA ARG A 48 15.26 -7.58 1.50
C ARG A 48 15.47 -6.48 0.44
N PRO A 49 16.41 -5.53 0.65
CA PRO A 49 16.55 -4.36 -0.21
C PRO A 49 17.01 -4.69 -1.64
N ASP A 50 17.69 -5.83 -1.85
CA ASP A 50 18.20 -6.23 -3.16
C ASP A 50 17.21 -7.07 -3.98
N GLN A 51 16.04 -7.39 -3.42
CA GLN A 51 15.05 -8.28 -4.05
C GLN A 51 13.71 -7.56 -4.22
N TRP A 52 13.18 -7.66 -5.44
CA TRP A 52 11.82 -7.20 -5.71
C TRP A 52 10.82 -8.22 -5.18
N ALA A 53 9.86 -7.74 -4.41
CA ALA A 53 8.65 -8.45 -4.03
C ALA A 53 7.44 -7.83 -4.74
N SER A 54 6.43 -8.65 -5.01
CA SER A 54 5.18 -8.22 -5.65
C SER A 54 3.99 -8.38 -4.71
N VAL A 55 2.99 -7.54 -4.92
CA VAL A 55 1.78 -7.47 -4.10
C VAL A 55 0.60 -7.54 -5.07
N ASP A 56 -0.14 -8.64 -5.05
CA ASP A 56 -1.23 -8.87 -6.02
C ASP A 56 -2.55 -8.22 -5.59
N GLY A 57 -3.27 -7.61 -6.54
CA GLY A 57 -4.61 -7.05 -6.32
C GLY A 57 -5.73 -8.08 -6.27
N PRO A 58 -7.01 -7.65 -6.22
CA PRO A 58 -7.47 -6.26 -6.16
C PRO A 58 -7.34 -5.62 -4.77
N PHE A 59 -7.19 -4.29 -4.72
CA PHE A 59 -7.05 -3.53 -3.46
C PHE A 59 -8.24 -2.62 -3.20
N ASN A 60 -8.62 -2.45 -1.93
CA ASN A 60 -9.53 -1.40 -1.47
C ASN A 60 -8.82 -0.05 -1.31
N LEU A 61 -7.56 -0.09 -0.83
CA LEU A 61 -6.76 1.08 -0.49
C LEU A 61 -5.29 0.79 -0.81
N LEU A 62 -4.60 1.81 -1.31
CA LEU A 62 -3.16 1.83 -1.55
C LEU A 62 -2.62 3.19 -1.09
N VAL A 63 -1.54 3.18 -0.30
CA VAL A 63 -0.79 4.37 0.09
C VAL A 63 0.71 4.09 0.05
N ALA A 64 1.49 5.10 -0.33
CA ALA A 64 2.92 5.13 -0.09
C ALA A 64 3.21 6.44 0.66
N SER A 65 3.80 6.36 1.86
CA SER A 65 4.04 7.53 2.71
C SER A 65 5.39 7.44 3.41
N ASN A 66 6.12 8.56 3.49
CA ASN A 66 7.31 8.71 4.34
C ASN A 66 6.96 9.31 5.73
N LEU A 67 5.68 9.61 5.97
CA LEU A 67 5.16 10.12 7.25
C LEU A 67 4.23 9.11 7.90
N SER A 68 4.22 9.11 9.23
CA SER A 68 3.27 8.33 10.04
C SER A 68 1.82 8.79 9.84
N HIS A 69 1.61 10.11 9.71
CA HIS A 69 0.29 10.71 9.66
C HIS A 69 -0.01 11.26 8.25
N LEU A 70 -1.17 10.91 7.69
CA LEU A 70 -1.67 11.54 6.44
C LEU A 70 -2.48 12.81 6.71
N ALA A 71 -3.04 12.90 7.91
CA ALA A 71 -3.78 14.04 8.44
C ALA A 71 -3.57 14.05 9.97
N PRO A 72 -3.87 15.14 10.68
CA PRO A 72 -3.63 15.26 12.12
C PRO A 72 -4.23 14.12 12.97
N ASP A 73 -5.37 13.58 12.54
CA ASP A 73 -6.13 12.49 13.18
C ASP A 73 -6.00 11.15 12.44
N MET A 74 -5.01 11.02 11.55
CA MET A 74 -4.86 9.85 10.69
C MET A 74 -3.46 9.26 10.78
N ASN A 75 -3.17 8.60 11.91
CA ASN A 75 -1.92 7.86 12.14
C ASN A 75 -1.88 6.55 11.35
N LEU A 76 -1.65 6.65 10.04
CA LEU A 76 -1.72 5.53 9.12
C LEU A 76 -0.56 4.55 9.22
N VAL A 77 0.64 5.03 9.57
CA VAL A 77 1.86 4.23 9.71
C VAL A 77 2.49 4.50 11.09
N PRO A 78 2.01 3.84 12.16
CA PRO A 78 2.36 4.18 13.54
C PRO A 78 3.85 4.06 13.87
N ASP A 79 4.54 3.13 13.22
CA ASP A 79 5.96 2.87 13.46
C ASP A 79 6.91 3.72 12.59
N ALA A 80 6.37 4.55 11.68
CA ALA A 80 7.19 5.40 10.82
C ALA A 80 7.87 6.52 11.61
N LYS A 81 9.15 6.74 11.32
CA LYS A 81 9.90 7.90 11.81
C LYS A 81 10.26 8.79 10.64
N ILE A 82 10.35 10.10 10.90
CA ILE A 82 10.59 11.10 9.85
C ILE A 82 11.93 10.90 9.11
N ASP A 83 12.89 10.22 9.75
CA ASP A 83 14.25 9.99 9.27
C ASP A 83 14.63 8.50 9.22
N ASP A 84 13.67 7.57 9.25
CA ASP A 84 13.95 6.14 9.16
C ASP A 84 14.54 5.71 7.80
N GLY A 85 14.46 6.57 6.79
CA GLY A 85 15.04 6.33 5.47
C GLY A 85 14.19 5.44 4.58
N PHE A 86 12.90 5.24 4.91
CA PHE A 86 11.97 4.41 4.14
C PHE A 86 10.79 5.19 3.56
N VAL A 87 10.15 4.58 2.57
CA VAL A 87 8.77 4.87 2.19
C VAL A 87 7.93 3.67 2.61
N HIS A 88 6.87 3.91 3.35
CA HIS A 88 5.98 2.88 3.88
C HIS A 88 4.84 2.61 2.91
N LEU A 89 4.77 1.38 2.41
CA LEU A 89 3.72 0.88 1.55
C LEU A 89 2.59 0.30 2.39
N GLY A 90 1.42 0.92 2.34
CA GLY A 90 0.20 0.43 2.96
C GLY A 90 -0.81 -0.08 1.95
N VAL A 91 -1.31 -1.30 2.18
CA VAL A 91 -2.26 -1.96 1.26
C VAL A 91 -3.41 -2.56 2.05
N GLY A 92 -4.64 -2.27 1.61
CA GLY A 92 -5.87 -2.87 2.12
C GLY A 92 -6.56 -3.73 1.06
N ARG A 93 -6.99 -4.94 1.44
CA ARG A 93 -7.65 -5.92 0.56
C ARG A 93 -8.81 -6.61 1.26
N GLY A 94 -9.84 -6.96 0.50
CA GLY A 94 -10.99 -7.71 1.00
C GLY A 94 -11.80 -6.99 2.09
N LEU A 95 -11.59 -5.70 2.30
CA LEU A 95 -12.32 -4.93 3.30
C LEU A 95 -13.73 -4.64 2.80
N THR A 96 -14.73 -4.98 3.62
CA THR A 96 -16.11 -4.54 3.38
C THR A 96 -16.22 -3.05 3.63
N ARG A 97 -17.27 -2.40 3.09
CA ARG A 97 -17.52 -0.97 3.36
C ARG A 97 -17.62 -0.68 4.86
N THR A 98 -18.33 -1.51 5.61
CA THR A 98 -18.48 -1.36 7.07
C THR A 98 -17.15 -1.55 7.80
N ALA A 99 -16.33 -2.52 7.37
CA ALA A 99 -15.00 -2.71 7.93
C ALA A 99 -14.09 -1.48 7.67
N MET A 100 -14.14 -0.93 6.46
CA MET A 100 -13.37 0.25 6.08
C MET A 100 -13.81 1.49 6.86
N LEU A 101 -15.12 1.72 7.00
CA LEU A 101 -15.66 2.83 7.79
C LEU A 101 -15.29 2.69 9.28
N GLY A 102 -15.45 1.51 9.86
CA GLY A 102 -15.08 1.27 11.25
C GLY A 102 -13.58 1.48 11.50
N MET A 103 -12.75 1.00 10.57
CA MET A 103 -11.30 1.24 10.61
C MET A 103 -10.98 2.74 10.57
N LEU A 104 -11.44 3.45 9.54
CA LEU A 104 -11.14 4.87 9.34
C LEU A 104 -11.65 5.74 10.50
N ALA A 105 -12.83 5.45 11.03
CA ALA A 105 -13.47 6.28 12.06
C ALA A 105 -12.97 6.02 13.49
N PHE A 106 -12.47 4.82 13.80
CA PHE A 106 -12.20 4.42 15.19
C PHE A 106 -10.82 3.83 15.45
N GLU A 107 -10.08 3.43 14.41
CA GLU A 107 -8.82 2.70 14.58
C GLU A 107 -7.61 3.50 14.11
N VAL A 108 -7.71 4.18 12.95
CA VAL A 108 -6.57 4.83 12.29
C VAL A 108 -5.98 5.97 13.11
N GLU A 109 -6.79 6.78 13.79
CA GLU A 109 -6.31 7.87 14.67
C GLU A 109 -5.28 7.37 15.69
N HIS A 110 -5.50 6.17 16.24
CA HIS A 110 -4.66 5.57 17.25
C HIS A 110 -3.72 4.50 16.69
N GLY A 111 -3.66 4.35 15.37
CA GLY A 111 -2.81 3.34 14.73
C GLY A 111 -3.24 1.88 14.94
N ARG A 112 -4.45 1.60 15.44
CA ARG A 112 -4.88 0.23 15.80
C ARG A 112 -5.26 -0.62 14.59
N HIS A 113 -5.46 0.00 13.43
CA HIS A 113 -5.84 -0.67 12.19
C HIS A 113 -4.77 -1.66 11.72
N VAL A 114 -3.50 -1.47 12.11
CA VAL A 114 -2.38 -2.35 11.72
C VAL A 114 -2.57 -3.82 12.12
N ALA A 115 -3.39 -4.09 13.14
CA ALA A 115 -3.70 -5.44 13.61
C ALA A 115 -4.85 -6.11 12.84
N ARG A 116 -5.48 -5.40 11.91
CA ARG A 116 -6.68 -5.87 11.20
C ARG A 116 -6.31 -6.78 10.04
N ASP A 117 -7.05 -7.88 9.89
CA ASP A 117 -6.92 -8.75 8.73
C ASP A 117 -7.21 -8.00 7.43
N GLY A 118 -6.43 -8.28 6.39
CA GLY A 118 -6.55 -7.64 5.08
C GLY A 118 -5.80 -6.32 4.95
N LEU A 119 -5.14 -5.82 6.00
CA LEU A 119 -4.21 -4.70 5.92
C LEU A 119 -2.77 -5.18 6.06
N SER A 120 -1.87 -4.53 5.34
CA SER A 120 -0.43 -4.73 5.47
C SER A 120 0.31 -3.42 5.32
N LEU A 121 1.31 -3.19 6.17
CA LEU A 121 2.28 -2.10 6.08
C LEU A 121 3.67 -2.69 5.86
N GLN A 122 4.44 -2.14 4.91
CA GLN A 122 5.80 -2.57 4.60
C GLN A 122 6.73 -1.35 4.50
N ALA A 123 7.81 -1.34 5.27
CA ALA A 123 8.89 -0.37 5.09
C ALA A 123 9.70 -0.73 3.84
N CYS A 124 9.79 0.21 2.89
CA CYS A 124 10.40 -0.03 1.59
C CYS A 124 11.51 0.99 1.31
N SER A 125 12.59 0.53 0.68
CA SER A 125 13.59 1.43 0.07
C SER A 125 13.12 1.95 -1.29
N GLU A 126 12.26 1.17 -1.95
CA GLU A 126 11.79 1.44 -3.29
C GLU A 126 10.41 0.81 -3.54
N ILE A 127 9.54 1.53 -4.25
CA ILE A 127 8.20 1.09 -4.65
C ILE A 127 7.97 1.44 -6.12
N GLU A 128 7.35 0.54 -6.86
CA GLU A 128 6.87 0.76 -8.21
C GLU A 128 5.39 0.39 -8.31
N LEU A 129 4.60 1.31 -8.83
CA LEU A 129 3.16 1.21 -8.97
C LEU A 129 2.79 1.38 -10.44
N ILE A 130 2.15 0.36 -11.03
CA ILE A 130 1.72 0.38 -12.42
C ILE A 130 0.19 0.19 -12.45
N PRO A 131 -0.60 1.22 -12.75
CA PRO A 131 -2.04 1.08 -12.84
C PRO A 131 -2.43 0.24 -14.06
N MET A 132 -3.27 -0.79 -13.87
CA MET A 132 -3.74 -1.66 -14.96
C MET A 132 -4.80 -0.99 -15.85
N ARG A 133 -5.31 0.17 -15.42
CA ARG A 133 -6.33 0.95 -16.12
C ARG A 133 -6.17 2.43 -15.79
N ARG A 134 -6.71 3.29 -16.65
CA ARG A 134 -6.80 4.73 -16.37
C ARG A 134 -7.44 4.95 -15.00
N SER A 135 -6.72 5.65 -14.14
CA SER A 135 -7.10 5.91 -12.75
C SER A 135 -6.48 7.24 -12.32
N LEU A 136 -6.76 7.63 -11.08
CA LEU A 136 -6.24 8.84 -10.46
C LEU A 136 -5.39 8.45 -9.27
N CYS A 137 -4.34 9.22 -9.01
CA CYS A 137 -3.59 9.16 -7.77
C CYS A 137 -3.55 10.54 -7.15
N ASP A 138 -3.43 10.57 -5.83
CA ASP A 138 -3.20 11.81 -5.09
C ASP A 138 -1.76 11.76 -4.57
N ILE A 139 -0.97 12.79 -4.87
CA ILE A 139 0.41 12.98 -4.39
C ILE A 139 0.39 14.23 -3.53
N ASP A 140 0.74 14.11 -2.25
CA ASP A 140 0.69 15.19 -1.26
C ASP A 140 -0.65 15.96 -1.20
N GLY A 141 -1.76 15.25 -1.49
CA GLY A 141 -3.12 15.80 -1.51
C GLY A 141 -3.54 16.43 -2.84
N GLU A 142 -2.66 16.50 -3.83
CA GLU A 142 -2.99 16.98 -5.16
C GLU A 142 -3.29 15.83 -6.13
N ARG A 143 -4.27 16.03 -7.02
CA ARG A 143 -4.80 14.99 -7.89
C ARG A 143 -4.10 14.96 -9.25
N TYR A 144 -3.64 13.77 -9.62
CA TYR A 144 -2.95 13.51 -10.88
C TYR A 144 -3.58 12.35 -11.65
N ALA A 145 -3.39 12.34 -12.98
CA ALA A 145 -3.64 11.15 -13.78
C ALA A 145 -2.64 10.06 -13.38
N PHE A 146 -3.13 8.90 -12.97
CA PHE A 146 -2.25 7.84 -12.47
C PHE A 146 -1.59 7.12 -13.66
N GLY A 147 -0.32 7.42 -13.87
CA GLY A 147 0.59 6.64 -14.71
C GLY A 147 1.46 5.72 -13.87
N SER A 148 2.44 5.06 -14.50
CA SER A 148 3.44 4.29 -13.74
C SER A 148 4.27 5.23 -12.88
N VAL A 149 4.36 4.95 -11.58
CA VAL A 149 5.09 5.75 -10.59
C VAL A 149 6.15 4.88 -9.93
N ARG A 150 7.35 5.44 -9.73
CA ARG A 150 8.43 4.82 -8.98
C ARG A 150 8.86 5.76 -7.85
N CYS A 151 8.76 5.28 -6.62
CA CYS A 151 9.12 6.01 -5.42
C CYS A 151 10.44 5.43 -4.87
N LEU A 152 11.48 6.24 -4.77
CA LEU A 152 12.73 5.87 -4.09
C LEU A 152 12.85 6.65 -2.78
N ALA A 153 13.14 5.94 -1.69
CA ALA A 153 13.53 6.59 -0.46
C ALA A 153 14.89 7.28 -0.64
N ARG A 154 15.01 8.51 -0.12
CA ARG A 154 16.23 9.31 -0.17
C ARG A 154 16.56 9.80 1.24
N PRO A 155 17.30 8.99 2.04
CA PRO A 155 17.70 9.39 3.38
C PRO A 155 18.52 10.69 3.35
N GLY A 156 18.19 11.64 4.24
CA GLY A 156 18.91 12.90 4.34
C GLY A 156 18.70 13.89 3.18
N ALA A 157 17.65 13.72 2.36
CA ALA A 157 17.40 14.60 1.22
C ALA A 157 17.01 16.04 1.59
N ALA A 158 16.53 16.27 2.82
CA ALA A 158 16.12 17.59 3.31
C ALA A 158 16.46 17.76 4.79
N GLN A 159 16.61 19.02 5.22
CA GLN A 159 16.72 19.40 6.62
C GLN A 159 15.42 20.06 7.05
N LEU A 160 14.85 19.60 8.16
CA LEU A 160 13.57 20.09 8.69
C LEU A 160 13.81 20.73 10.05
N ILE A 161 13.13 21.86 10.31
CA ILE A 161 13.05 22.44 11.65
C ILE A 161 11.93 21.70 12.39
N LEU A 162 12.30 20.91 13.39
CA LEU A 162 11.35 20.17 14.19
C LEU A 162 11.22 20.81 15.58
N GLY A 163 10.04 20.68 16.18
CA GLY A 163 9.86 20.99 17.59
C GLY A 163 10.79 20.13 18.44
N HIS A 164 11.36 20.72 19.50
CA HIS A 164 12.21 19.99 20.42
C HIS A 164 11.37 18.98 21.22
N GLN A 165 11.27 17.75 20.72
CA GLN A 165 10.81 16.57 21.46
C GLN A 165 11.85 15.47 21.20
N ALA A 166 12.54 15.07 22.26
CA ALA A 166 13.77 14.30 22.21
C ALA A 166 13.63 12.99 21.42
N HIS A 167 14.29 12.92 20.26
CA HIS A 167 14.78 11.64 19.76
C HIS A 167 15.73 11.08 20.82
N LYS A 168 15.34 10.00 21.50
CA LYS A 168 16.29 9.20 22.28
C LYS A 168 17.13 8.42 21.26
N PRO A 169 18.43 8.73 21.08
CA PRO A 169 19.28 7.94 20.20
C PRO A 169 19.33 6.48 20.71
N LEU A 170 19.41 5.56 19.74
CA LEU A 170 19.54 4.11 19.97
C LEU A 170 20.73 3.78 20.88
#